data_AF-A0A963E1U0-F1
#
_entry.id   AF-A0A963E1U0-F1
#
_cell.length_a   1.000
_cell.length_b   1.000
_cell.length_c   1.000
_cell.angle_alpha   90.00
_cell.angle_beta   90.00
_cell.angle_gamma   90.00
#
_symmetry.space_group_name_H-M   'P 1'
#
loop_
_entity.id
_entity.type
_entity.pdbx_description
1 polymer ?
#
loop_
_entity_poly.entity_id
_entity_poly.type
_entity_poly.pdbx_seq_one_letter_code
_entity_poly.pdbx_strand_id
1 'polypeptide(L)'
;MEKIGKYELVREIGRGATSTVFLASDAFTQREVAVKVAFPGILKDPDRGRLYTHLFLNEAALIGRLSHPHIVQTYDAVVDDHLCYIVMEYVAGGTLEKVCAADRLLSLERIVEIVFKCTRALDFACQGGIIHRDIKPANILFTCTDPHEGDIKISDFGAAIIGSPDRTLVQGIGSPAYMSPEQVKEQALDQQTDIYSLGVVMYQLLTGRLPFRAHNSYDMIYQIINAEPRKPSTLRKEIPAALDAIVARAMSKRVESRYPTWQEFAHDLAQAFRAQQPKVSVENMADLEKFDILRSFAFFADFADVEIWEVVGFSEWSRASPGTAIIRDGDLGEFFCFLVEGELKVLKNGLILDMLTTGECFGEMAVIGKSTCRRAADIVALTEAKLVRIGKNALQASSETCRAHFYQSFLAVLSERLSLANNRLVTF
;
A
#
# COMPACT_ATOMS: atom_id res chain seq x y z
N MET A 1 -30.12 10.99 20.80
CA MET A 1 -28.88 10.69 20.05
C MET A 1 -28.00 11.91 20.13
N GLU A 2 -26.76 11.72 20.54
CA GLU A 2 -25.76 12.78 20.62
C GLU A 2 -25.26 13.09 19.19
N LYS A 3 -25.03 14.37 18.88
CA LYS A 3 -24.60 14.82 17.55
C LYS A 3 -23.39 15.74 17.66
N ILE A 4 -22.50 15.67 16.69
CA ILE A 4 -21.40 16.62 16.51
C ILE A 4 -21.49 17.18 15.10
N GLY A 5 -21.68 18.49 14.98
CA GLY A 5 -21.99 19.12 13.70
C GLY A 5 -23.22 18.46 13.04
N LYS A 6 -23.03 17.95 11.82
CA LYS A 6 -24.05 17.19 11.07
C LYS A 6 -24.06 15.68 11.32
N TYR A 7 -23.11 15.16 12.10
CA TYR A 7 -22.86 13.74 12.26
C TYR A 7 -23.59 13.18 13.47
N GLU A 8 -24.35 12.11 13.26
CA GLU A 8 -25.08 11.41 14.33
C GLU A 8 -24.17 10.36 14.96
N LEU A 9 -23.80 10.53 16.22
CA LEU A 9 -22.89 9.59 16.89
C LEU A 9 -23.64 8.28 17.18
N VAL A 10 -23.07 7.16 16.74
CA VAL A 10 -23.64 5.83 16.89
C VAL A 10 -23.04 5.15 18.13
N ARG A 11 -21.71 5.03 18.19
CA ARG A 11 -20.99 4.40 19.31
C ARG A 11 -19.52 4.81 19.35
N GLU A 12 -18.91 4.72 20.52
CA GLU A 12 -17.46 4.82 20.68
C GLU A 12 -16.76 3.63 20.01
N ILE A 13 -15.71 3.90 19.23
CA ILE A 13 -14.88 2.87 18.56
C ILE A 13 -13.42 2.90 19.00
N GLY A 14 -12.97 3.97 19.65
CA GLY A 14 -11.64 4.07 20.22
C GLY A 14 -11.53 5.25 21.17
N ARG A 15 -10.61 5.16 22.13
CA ARG A 15 -10.31 6.22 23.09
C ARG A 15 -8.81 6.35 23.25
N GLY A 16 -8.28 7.49 22.81
CA GLY A 16 -6.90 7.87 23.01
C GLY A 16 -6.72 8.66 24.31
N ALA A 17 -5.52 9.21 24.50
CA ALA A 17 -5.23 10.04 25.67
C ALA A 17 -5.82 11.46 25.57
N THR A 18 -6.11 11.93 24.36
CA THR A 18 -6.50 13.33 24.07
C THR A 18 -7.87 13.44 23.43
N SER A 19 -8.39 12.32 22.94
CA SER A 19 -9.57 12.29 22.09
C SER A 19 -10.30 10.95 22.19
N THR A 20 -11.58 10.99 21.83
CA THR A 20 -12.40 9.81 21.60
C THR A 20 -12.79 9.75 20.13
N VAL A 21 -12.76 8.55 19.56
CA VAL A 21 -13.20 8.28 18.19
C VAL A 21 -14.54 7.57 18.24
N PHE A 22 -15.52 8.12 17.53
CA PHE A 22 -16.88 7.59 17.41
C PHE A 22 -17.14 7.11 16.00
N LEU A 23 -17.86 6.00 15.87
CA LEU A 23 -18.61 5.71 14.65
C LEU A 23 -19.79 6.66 14.61
N ALA A 24 -19.96 7.34 13.49
CA ALA A 24 -21.07 8.25 13.26
C ALA A 24 -21.68 8.04 11.87
N SER A 25 -22.93 8.48 11.71
CA SER A 25 -23.61 8.51 10.41
C SER A 25 -23.64 9.94 9.87
N ASP A 26 -23.23 10.11 8.62
CA ASP A 26 -23.45 11.35 7.87
C ASP A 26 -24.81 11.26 7.16
N ALA A 27 -25.84 11.91 7.72
CA ALA A 27 -27.21 11.84 7.22
C ALA A 27 -27.37 12.35 5.78
N PHE A 28 -26.47 13.22 5.30
CA PHE A 28 -26.53 13.77 3.94
C PHE A 28 -25.97 12.82 2.90
N THR A 29 -24.84 12.17 3.20
CA THR A 29 -24.17 11.25 2.28
C THR A 29 -24.58 9.78 2.50
N GLN A 30 -25.35 9.50 3.56
CA GLN A 30 -25.77 8.17 4.00
C GLN A 30 -24.59 7.19 4.20
N ARG A 31 -23.44 7.70 4.63
CA ARG A 31 -22.24 6.90 4.88
C ARG A 31 -21.90 6.85 6.36
N GLU A 32 -21.29 5.75 6.78
CA GLU A 32 -20.62 5.65 8.06
C GLU A 32 -19.26 6.36 8.02
N VAL A 33 -18.95 7.11 9.07
CA VAL A 33 -17.69 7.84 9.23
C VAL A 33 -17.13 7.63 10.63
N ALA A 34 -15.82 7.79 10.77
CA ALA A 34 -15.17 7.90 12.07
C ALA A 34 -15.02 9.39 12.41
N VAL A 35 -15.43 9.79 13.62
CA VAL A 35 -15.32 11.17 14.13
C VAL A 35 -14.44 11.16 15.36
N LYS A 36 -13.22 11.69 15.23
CA LYS A 36 -12.26 11.88 16.32
C LYS A 36 -12.50 13.23 16.97
N VAL A 37 -12.77 13.26 18.27
CA VAL A 37 -13.21 14.44 19.02
C VAL A 37 -12.25 14.66 20.18
N ALA A 38 -11.68 15.86 20.30
CA ALA A 38 -10.81 16.23 21.42
C ALA A 38 -11.59 16.27 22.75
N PHE A 39 -10.92 15.93 23.85
CA PHE A 39 -11.52 16.10 25.18
C PHE A 39 -11.72 17.58 25.51
N PRO A 40 -12.93 18.01 25.93
CA PRO A 40 -13.21 19.43 26.20
C PRO A 40 -12.30 20.07 27.26
N GLY A 41 -11.86 19.29 28.25
CA GLY A 41 -10.95 19.76 29.29
C GLY A 41 -9.52 19.99 28.81
N ILE A 42 -9.11 19.31 27.73
CA ILE A 42 -7.74 19.34 27.24
C ILE A 42 -7.45 20.59 26.41
N LEU A 43 -8.45 21.12 25.71
CA LEU A 43 -8.36 22.35 24.93
C LEU A 43 -8.24 23.59 25.84
N LYS A 44 -8.75 23.51 27.08
CA LYS A 44 -8.70 24.58 28.08
C LYS A 44 -7.41 24.61 28.89
N ASP A 45 -6.54 23.62 28.74
CA ASP A 45 -5.24 23.57 29.40
C ASP A 45 -4.30 24.62 28.76
N PRO A 46 -3.80 25.61 29.53
CA PRO A 46 -2.96 26.68 28.98
C PRO A 46 -1.65 26.20 28.36
N ASP A 47 -1.09 25.10 28.88
CA ASP A 47 0.20 24.56 28.48
C ASP A 47 0.05 23.52 27.38
N ARG A 48 -1.00 22.68 27.45
CA ARG A 48 -1.19 21.53 26.54
C ARG A 48 -2.24 21.76 25.45
N GLY A 49 -3.19 22.68 25.65
CA GLY A 49 -4.27 22.94 24.71
C GLY A 49 -3.76 23.33 23.33
N ARG A 50 -2.74 24.22 23.27
CA ARG A 50 -2.12 24.64 22.00
C ARG A 50 -1.50 23.46 21.23
N LEU A 51 -0.80 22.57 21.95
CA LEU A 51 -0.19 21.39 21.34
C LEU A 51 -1.27 20.48 20.73
N TYR A 52 -2.36 20.21 21.45
CA TYR A 52 -3.42 19.35 20.94
C TYR A 52 -4.19 19.98 19.79
N THR A 53 -4.50 21.28 19.87
CA THR A 53 -5.07 22.02 18.75
C THR A 53 -4.17 21.91 17.51
N HIS A 54 -2.85 22.00 17.67
CA HIS A 54 -1.91 21.81 16.58
C HIS A 54 -1.95 20.40 15.97
N LEU A 55 -2.13 19.33 16.78
CA LEU A 55 -2.29 17.98 16.23
C LEU A 55 -3.55 17.86 15.36
N PHE A 56 -4.65 18.47 15.79
CA PHE A 56 -5.88 18.48 15.00
C PHE A 56 -5.72 19.32 13.72
N LEU A 57 -5.00 20.45 13.78
CA LEU A 57 -4.69 21.27 12.60
C LEU A 57 -3.82 20.51 11.59
N ASN A 58 -2.85 19.73 12.04
CA ASN A 58 -2.02 18.89 11.16
C ASN A 58 -2.88 17.89 10.38
N GLU A 59 -3.76 17.19 11.08
CA GLU A 59 -4.63 16.18 10.46
C GLU A 59 -5.69 16.84 9.56
N ALA A 60 -6.24 18.00 9.94
CA ALA A 60 -7.10 18.81 9.09
C ALA A 60 -6.38 19.31 7.81
N ALA A 61 -5.10 19.64 7.89
CA ALA A 61 -4.31 20.09 6.74
C ALA A 61 -4.10 18.98 5.68
N LEU A 62 -4.41 17.72 6.00
CA LEU A 62 -4.37 16.61 5.05
C LEU A 62 -5.62 16.49 4.17
N ILE A 63 -6.70 17.21 4.51
CA ILE A 63 -7.95 17.20 3.74
C ILE A 63 -7.66 17.58 2.29
N GLY A 64 -8.00 16.67 1.37
CA GLY A 64 -7.78 16.83 -0.07
C GLY A 64 -6.32 16.70 -0.54
N ARG A 65 -5.35 16.52 0.36
CA ARG A 65 -3.92 16.34 0.00
C ARG A 65 -3.50 14.89 -0.11
N LEU A 66 -4.00 14.04 0.79
CA LEU A 66 -3.70 12.61 0.77
C LEU A 66 -4.93 11.84 0.29
N SER A 67 -4.79 11.20 -0.86
CA SER A 67 -5.75 10.24 -1.41
C SER A 67 -4.98 9.02 -1.90
N HIS A 68 -4.95 7.98 -1.07
CA HIS A 68 -4.20 6.75 -1.33
C HIS A 68 -4.96 5.55 -0.77
N PRO A 69 -5.00 4.38 -1.46
CA PRO A 69 -5.77 3.22 -1.01
C PRO A 69 -5.39 2.75 0.40
N HIS A 70 -4.13 2.88 0.77
CA HIS A 70 -3.60 2.47 2.08
C HIS A 70 -3.46 3.61 3.10
N ILE A 71 -4.12 4.75 2.89
CA ILE A 71 -4.22 5.84 3.87
C ILE A 71 -5.70 6.10 4.16
N VAL A 72 -6.04 6.33 5.42
CA VAL A 72 -7.39 6.72 5.83
C VAL A 72 -7.71 8.10 5.28
N GLN A 73 -8.79 8.21 4.51
CA GLN A 73 -9.19 9.49 3.95
C GLN A 73 -9.77 10.42 5.03
N THR A 74 -9.28 11.66 5.10
CA THR A 74 -9.92 12.71 5.90
C THR A 74 -10.93 13.46 5.04
N TYR A 75 -12.14 13.65 5.58
CA TYR A 75 -13.27 14.25 4.87
C TYR A 75 -13.58 15.68 5.30
N ASP A 76 -13.51 15.95 6.60
CA ASP A 76 -13.92 17.22 7.20
C ASP A 76 -13.20 17.41 8.52
N ALA A 77 -13.05 18.65 8.98
CA ALA A 77 -12.51 18.97 10.28
C ALA A 77 -13.02 20.31 10.78
N VAL A 78 -13.22 20.40 12.10
CA VAL A 78 -13.45 21.64 12.82
C VAL A 78 -12.38 21.75 13.88
N VAL A 79 -11.68 22.87 13.89
CA VAL A 79 -10.67 23.18 14.90
C VAL A 79 -10.99 24.56 15.45
N ASP A 80 -11.47 24.61 16.69
CA ASP A 80 -11.89 25.81 17.41
C ASP A 80 -11.43 25.72 18.89
N ASP A 81 -11.43 26.83 19.60
CA ASP A 81 -10.98 26.95 20.99
C ASP A 81 -11.78 26.08 21.98
N HIS A 82 -12.99 25.68 21.59
CA HIS A 82 -13.93 24.95 22.46
C HIS A 82 -14.28 23.56 21.95
N LEU A 83 -14.02 23.28 20.68
CA LEU A 83 -14.36 22.01 20.06
C LEU A 83 -13.43 21.75 18.88
N CYS A 84 -12.70 20.63 18.96
CA CYS A 84 -11.93 20.11 17.84
C CYS A 84 -12.46 18.73 17.48
N TYR A 85 -12.83 18.52 16.23
CA TYR A 85 -13.13 17.20 15.69
C TYR A 85 -12.65 17.03 14.25
N ILE A 86 -12.32 15.80 13.89
CA ILE A 86 -11.94 15.39 12.54
C ILE A 86 -12.83 14.25 12.12
N VAL A 87 -13.31 14.31 10.87
CA VAL A 87 -14.17 13.32 10.24
C VAL A 87 -13.36 12.61 9.19
N MET A 88 -13.31 11.28 9.28
CA MET A 88 -12.48 10.44 8.44
C MET A 88 -13.24 9.19 7.99
N GLU A 89 -12.68 8.49 7.03
CA GLU A 89 -13.11 7.17 6.59
C GLU A 89 -13.24 6.20 7.77
N TYR A 90 -14.38 5.52 7.87
CA TYR A 90 -14.54 4.46 8.85
C TYR A 90 -13.95 3.15 8.31
N VAL A 91 -12.97 2.59 9.01
CA VAL A 91 -12.33 1.32 8.66
C VAL A 91 -12.67 0.26 9.72
N ALA A 92 -13.43 -0.77 9.34
CA ALA A 92 -14.08 -1.67 10.28
C ALA A 92 -13.22 -2.85 10.80
N GLY A 93 -12.09 -3.16 10.16
CA GLY A 93 -11.28 -4.35 10.49
C GLY A 93 -10.49 -4.26 11.80
N GLY A 94 -10.39 -3.07 12.40
CA GLY A 94 -9.61 -2.82 13.61
C GLY A 94 -8.10 -2.73 13.35
N THR A 95 -7.29 -2.70 14.40
CA THR A 95 -5.86 -2.36 14.32
C THR A 95 -4.96 -3.59 14.19
N LEU A 96 -3.70 -3.38 13.75
CA LEU A 96 -2.66 -4.41 13.77
C LEU A 96 -2.32 -4.92 15.19
N GLU A 97 -2.71 -4.22 16.25
CA GLU A 97 -2.46 -4.66 17.63
C GLU A 97 -3.00 -6.07 17.90
N LYS A 98 -4.10 -6.45 17.22
CA LYS A 98 -4.72 -7.77 17.34
C LYS A 98 -3.77 -8.92 17.01
N VAL A 99 -2.76 -8.68 16.18
CA VAL A 99 -1.79 -9.68 15.67
C VAL A 99 -0.37 -9.47 16.20
N CYS A 100 -0.19 -8.57 17.17
CA CYS A 100 1.11 -8.29 17.79
C CYS A 100 1.45 -9.21 18.97
N ALA A 101 0.58 -10.17 19.30
CA ALA A 101 0.80 -11.15 20.36
C ALA A 101 1.35 -12.46 19.78
N ALA A 102 2.21 -13.15 20.54
CA ALA A 102 2.91 -14.34 20.06
C ALA A 102 1.98 -15.50 19.63
N ASP A 103 0.78 -15.58 20.20
CA ASP A 103 -0.26 -16.57 19.89
C ASP A 103 -1.16 -16.16 18.71
N ARG A 104 -0.97 -14.96 18.14
CA ARG A 104 -1.80 -14.38 17.07
C ARG A 104 -0.98 -13.86 15.89
N LEU A 105 0.26 -14.30 15.77
CA LEU A 105 1.15 -13.83 14.71
C LEU A 105 0.64 -14.29 13.35
N LEU A 106 0.82 -13.42 12.37
CA LEU A 106 0.54 -13.70 10.97
C LEU A 106 1.66 -14.57 10.35
N SER A 107 1.37 -15.09 9.16
CA SER A 107 2.40 -15.71 8.32
C SER A 107 3.45 -14.67 7.92
N LEU A 108 4.67 -15.12 7.64
CA LEU A 108 5.76 -14.21 7.27
C LEU A 108 5.43 -13.45 5.99
N GLU A 109 4.76 -14.13 5.06
CA GLU A 109 4.31 -13.59 3.79
C GLU A 109 3.36 -12.41 4.01
N ARG A 110 2.36 -12.60 4.88
CA ARG A 110 1.37 -11.57 5.19
C ARG A 110 2.02 -10.38 5.92
N ILE A 111 2.97 -10.63 6.81
CA ILE A 111 3.71 -9.56 7.50
C ILE A 111 4.50 -8.73 6.49
N VAL A 112 5.23 -9.38 5.58
CA VAL A 112 6.01 -8.69 4.55
C VAL A 112 5.09 -7.89 3.62
N GLU A 113 3.96 -8.45 3.21
CA GLU A 113 2.96 -7.74 2.41
C GLU A 113 2.44 -6.47 3.11
N ILE A 114 2.04 -6.57 4.38
CA ILE A 114 1.55 -5.43 5.17
C ILE A 114 2.63 -4.35 5.28
N VAL A 115 3.86 -4.72 5.64
CA VAL A 115 4.96 -3.77 5.80
C VAL A 115 5.30 -3.11 4.47
N PHE A 116 5.31 -3.87 3.37
CA PHE A 116 5.51 -3.34 2.03
C PHE A 116 4.41 -2.32 1.66
N LYS A 117 3.14 -2.62 1.91
CA LYS A 117 2.05 -1.65 1.67
C LYS A 117 2.21 -0.39 2.51
N CYS A 118 2.72 -0.51 3.73
CA CYS A 118 3.06 0.64 4.56
C CYS A 118 4.18 1.49 3.95
N THR A 119 5.25 0.88 3.42
CA THR A 119 6.33 1.66 2.77
C THR A 119 5.82 2.47 1.58
N ARG A 120 4.91 1.90 0.77
CA ARG A 120 4.28 2.61 -0.35
C ARG A 120 3.40 3.79 0.10
N ALA A 121 2.60 3.58 1.13
CA ALA A 121 1.75 4.62 1.69
C ALA A 121 2.57 5.78 2.28
N LEU A 122 3.64 5.45 3.01
CA LEU A 122 4.50 6.44 3.65
C LEU A 122 5.43 7.15 2.66
N ASP A 123 5.85 6.48 1.58
CA ASP A 123 6.53 7.12 0.45
C ASP A 123 5.64 8.17 -0.21
N PHE A 124 4.38 7.81 -0.51
CA PHE A 124 3.40 8.76 -1.07
C PHE A 124 3.20 9.98 -0.16
N ALA A 125 3.05 9.78 1.16
CA ALA A 125 2.96 10.88 2.12
C ALA A 125 4.24 11.74 2.14
N CYS A 126 5.42 11.10 2.14
CA CYS A 126 6.71 11.77 2.15
C CYS A 126 6.92 12.64 0.90
N GLN A 127 6.51 12.17 -0.28
CA GLN A 127 6.54 12.96 -1.52
C GLN A 127 5.63 14.19 -1.44
N GLY A 128 4.54 14.11 -0.67
CA GLY A 128 3.69 15.23 -0.28
C GLY A 128 4.28 16.13 0.81
N GLY A 129 5.53 15.89 1.25
CA GLY A 129 6.20 16.65 2.30
C GLY A 129 5.72 16.32 3.72
N ILE A 130 5.12 15.14 3.92
CA ILE A 130 4.49 14.72 5.17
C ILE A 130 5.29 13.58 5.81
N ILE A 131 5.69 13.76 7.07
CA ILE A 131 6.33 12.73 7.91
C ILE A 131 5.36 12.42 9.05
N HIS A 132 4.99 11.16 9.26
CA HIS A 132 3.91 10.74 10.15
C HIS A 132 4.25 10.83 11.65
N ARG A 133 5.47 10.44 12.06
CA ARG A 133 6.03 10.52 13.44
C ARG A 133 5.39 9.64 14.52
N ASP A 134 4.34 8.90 14.22
CA ASP A 134 3.64 8.04 15.19
C ASP A 134 3.22 6.70 14.58
N ILE A 135 4.14 6.09 13.82
CA ILE A 135 3.91 4.75 13.25
C ILE A 135 3.97 3.70 14.36
N LYS A 136 2.83 3.04 14.59
CA LYS A 136 2.65 1.96 15.55
C LYS A 136 1.46 1.09 15.15
N PRO A 137 1.30 -0.12 15.71
CA PRO A 137 0.23 -1.04 15.30
C PRO A 137 -1.18 -0.47 15.50
N ALA A 138 -1.39 0.41 16.49
CA ALA A 138 -2.67 1.07 16.73
C ALA A 138 -3.10 2.02 15.60
N ASN A 139 -2.16 2.50 14.79
CA ASN A 139 -2.37 3.47 13.71
C ASN A 139 -2.37 2.80 12.31
N ILE A 140 -2.33 1.47 12.26
CA ILE A 140 -2.43 0.70 11.01
C ILE A 140 -3.64 -0.22 11.14
N LEU A 141 -4.63 -0.02 10.28
CA LEU A 141 -5.95 -0.63 10.34
C LEU A 141 -6.10 -1.69 9.27
N PHE A 142 -6.78 -2.80 9.56
CA PHE A 142 -7.26 -3.74 8.55
C PHE A 142 -8.56 -3.23 7.94
N THR A 143 -8.73 -3.39 6.63
CA THR A 143 -9.98 -3.01 5.94
C THR A 143 -11.10 -4.03 6.18
N CYS A 144 -10.76 -5.30 6.43
CA CYS A 144 -11.71 -6.35 6.80
C CYS A 144 -11.41 -6.96 8.18
N THR A 145 -12.38 -7.69 8.72
CA THR A 145 -12.28 -8.29 10.06
C THR A 145 -11.33 -9.48 10.14
N ASP A 146 -11.05 -10.14 9.01
CA ASP A 146 -10.05 -11.20 8.94
C ASP A 146 -8.65 -10.57 8.74
N PRO A 147 -7.71 -10.74 9.69
CA PRO A 147 -6.36 -10.19 9.55
C PRO A 147 -5.48 -10.96 8.55
N HIS A 148 -5.89 -12.16 8.13
CA HIS A 148 -5.19 -12.96 7.13
C HIS A 148 -5.51 -12.52 5.69
N GLU A 149 -6.59 -11.78 5.50
CA GLU A 149 -7.08 -11.34 4.19
C GLU A 149 -7.26 -9.82 4.16
N GLY A 150 -7.62 -9.29 2.99
CA GLY A 150 -7.90 -7.88 2.76
C GLY A 150 -6.68 -6.96 2.88
N ASP A 151 -6.96 -5.68 3.03
CA ASP A 151 -5.95 -4.63 2.90
C ASP A 151 -5.70 -3.88 4.21
N ILE A 152 -4.72 -2.97 4.21
CA ILE A 152 -4.42 -2.10 5.35
C ILE A 152 -4.61 -0.63 5.00
N LYS A 153 -4.88 0.18 6.02
CA LYS A 153 -4.88 1.65 5.94
C LYS A 153 -4.16 2.27 7.11
N ILE A 154 -3.27 3.22 6.84
CA ILE A 154 -2.57 4.01 7.86
C ILE A 154 -3.46 5.19 8.27
N SER A 155 -3.59 5.43 9.57
CA SER A 155 -4.41 6.48 10.17
C SER A 155 -3.61 7.33 11.15
N ASP A 156 -4.21 8.42 11.64
CA ASP A 156 -3.70 9.28 12.72
C ASP A 156 -2.38 10.00 12.41
N PHE A 157 -2.45 10.90 11.43
CA PHE A 157 -1.36 11.80 11.07
C PHE A 157 -1.32 13.06 11.94
N GLY A 158 -1.97 13.09 13.11
CA GLY A 158 -2.00 14.28 13.97
C GLY A 158 -0.61 14.72 14.42
N ALA A 159 0.31 13.78 14.63
CA ALA A 159 1.70 14.07 14.97
C ALA A 159 2.57 14.51 13.78
N ALA A 160 2.03 14.55 12.56
CA ALA A 160 2.81 14.73 11.36
C ALA A 160 3.46 16.12 11.26
N ILE A 161 4.55 16.20 10.50
CA ILE A 161 5.13 17.48 10.06
C ILE A 161 4.72 17.71 8.61
N ILE A 162 4.30 18.94 8.31
CA ILE A 162 3.91 19.40 6.97
C ILE A 162 4.75 20.66 6.68
N GLY A 163 5.87 20.52 5.97
CA GLY A 163 6.79 21.63 5.69
C GLY A 163 7.95 21.81 6.69
N SER A 164 8.37 23.05 6.97
CA SER A 164 9.60 23.40 7.72
C SER A 164 9.63 22.90 9.18
N PRO A 165 10.83 22.60 9.73
CA PRO A 165 11.01 21.84 10.97
C PRO A 165 10.90 22.73 12.22
N ASP A 166 9.79 23.44 12.39
CA ASP A 166 9.57 24.12 13.67
C ASP A 166 9.10 23.13 14.73
N ARG A 167 9.99 22.96 15.72
CA ARG A 167 9.91 22.01 16.82
C ARG A 167 8.62 22.19 17.62
N THR A 168 7.72 21.22 17.51
CA THR A 168 6.78 20.91 18.59
C THR A 168 6.80 19.40 18.84
N LEU A 169 7.36 19.02 19.99
CA LEU A 169 7.28 17.67 20.51
C LEU A 169 5.95 17.48 21.24
N VAL A 170 5.33 16.35 20.98
CA VAL A 170 4.35 15.74 21.88
C VAL A 170 5.14 14.96 22.94
N GLN A 171 5.71 15.65 23.91
CA GLN A 171 6.10 14.98 25.16
C GLN A 171 4.83 14.79 26.01
N GLY A 172 4.66 13.58 26.55
CA GLY A 172 3.77 13.35 27.70
C GLY A 172 2.58 12.41 27.50
N ILE A 173 2.45 11.71 26.38
CA ILE A 173 1.39 10.73 26.17
C ILE A 173 1.95 9.41 25.64
N GLY A 174 1.82 8.34 26.43
CA GLY A 174 2.08 6.97 25.99
C GLY A 174 3.54 6.51 26.11
N SER A 175 3.76 5.26 25.69
CA SER A 175 5.07 4.60 25.71
C SER A 175 5.88 4.99 24.46
N PRO A 176 7.16 5.40 24.57
CA PRO A 176 7.99 5.77 23.43
C PRO A 176 8.49 4.56 22.63
N ALA A 177 7.89 3.38 22.81
CA ALA A 177 8.40 2.10 22.33
C ALA A 177 8.67 2.03 20.81
N TYR A 178 7.98 2.85 20.01
CA TYR A 178 8.14 2.93 18.55
C TYR A 178 8.95 4.13 18.09
N MET A 179 9.28 5.08 18.98
CA MET A 179 9.99 6.30 18.62
C MET A 179 11.43 6.02 18.20
N SER A 180 11.89 6.78 17.21
CA SER A 180 13.28 6.74 16.76
C SER A 180 14.25 7.39 17.75
N PRO A 181 15.57 7.05 17.69
CA PRO A 181 16.59 7.69 18.51
C PRO A 181 16.62 9.22 18.36
N GLU A 182 16.41 9.72 17.15
CA GLU A 182 16.36 11.15 16.87
C GLU A 182 15.10 11.83 17.43
N GLN A 183 13.95 11.14 17.46
CA GLN A 183 12.74 11.62 18.14
C GLN A 183 12.96 11.79 19.64
N VAL A 184 13.50 10.77 20.31
CA VAL A 184 13.72 10.84 21.78
C VAL A 184 14.86 11.77 22.17
N LYS A 185 15.76 12.12 21.23
CA LYS A 185 16.82 13.12 21.39
C LYS A 185 16.42 14.53 20.94
N GLU A 186 15.20 14.71 20.44
CA GLU A 186 14.68 16.00 19.96
C GLU A 186 15.54 16.61 18.84
N GLN A 187 16.08 15.74 17.99
CA GLN A 187 16.86 16.10 16.82
C GLN A 187 15.93 16.42 15.63
N ALA A 188 16.51 16.96 14.55
CA ALA A 188 15.78 17.13 13.31
C ALA A 188 15.30 15.77 12.80
N LEU A 189 14.04 15.72 12.37
CA LEU A 189 13.40 14.50 11.90
C LEU A 189 13.24 14.56 10.38
N ASP A 190 13.43 13.43 9.73
CA ASP A 190 13.14 13.20 8.32
C ASP A 190 12.34 11.88 8.17
N GLN A 191 12.14 11.43 6.93
CA GLN A 191 11.44 10.16 6.66
C GLN A 191 12.08 8.95 7.36
N GLN A 192 13.37 9.01 7.71
CA GLN A 192 14.06 7.89 8.32
C GLN A 192 13.55 7.62 9.74
N THR A 193 12.95 8.61 10.41
CA THR A 193 12.21 8.43 11.67
C THR A 193 11.05 7.45 11.52
N ASP A 194 10.25 7.58 10.47
CA ASP A 194 9.14 6.68 10.22
C ASP A 194 9.64 5.30 9.77
N ILE A 195 10.75 5.24 9.02
CA ILE A 195 11.42 3.97 8.65
C ILE A 195 11.82 3.19 9.91
N TYR A 196 12.41 3.87 10.90
CA TYR A 196 12.75 3.23 12.18
C TYR A 196 11.51 2.69 12.88
N SER A 197 10.47 3.52 12.97
CA SER A 197 9.22 3.19 13.64
C SER A 197 8.53 1.99 12.98
N LEU A 198 8.50 1.94 11.64
CA LEU A 198 7.99 0.79 10.89
C LEU A 198 8.88 -0.46 11.07
N GLY A 199 10.19 -0.30 11.21
CA GLY A 199 11.11 -1.38 11.59
C GLY A 199 10.76 -1.99 12.96
N VAL A 200 10.40 -1.15 13.94
CA VAL A 200 9.91 -1.62 15.25
C VAL A 200 8.57 -2.36 15.12
N VAL A 201 7.64 -1.86 14.31
CA VAL A 201 6.37 -2.55 14.02
C VAL A 201 6.63 -3.92 13.39
N MET A 202 7.48 -3.99 12.37
CA MET A 202 7.86 -5.23 11.70
C MET A 202 8.49 -6.22 12.68
N TYR A 203 9.41 -5.77 13.54
CA TYR A 203 9.98 -6.59 14.61
C TYR A 203 8.89 -7.23 15.48
N GLN A 204 7.91 -6.43 15.89
CA GLN A 204 6.84 -6.91 16.76
C GLN A 204 5.89 -7.88 16.05
N LEU A 205 5.54 -7.61 14.79
CA LEU A 205 4.72 -8.52 13.98
C LEU A 205 5.41 -9.87 13.75
N LEU A 206 6.74 -9.86 13.62
CA LEU A 206 7.52 -11.09 13.44
C LEU A 206 7.64 -11.93 14.71
N THR A 207 7.72 -11.29 15.88
CA THR A 207 8.14 -11.93 17.13
C THR A 207 7.08 -11.97 18.23
N GLY A 208 6.01 -11.18 18.09
CA GLY A 208 5.01 -10.94 19.14
C GLY A 208 5.54 -10.14 20.33
N ARG A 209 6.71 -9.48 20.18
CA ARG A 209 7.38 -8.75 21.27
C ARG A 209 7.96 -7.45 20.74
N LEU A 210 7.93 -6.40 21.56
CA LEU A 210 8.72 -5.20 21.30
C LEU A 210 10.23 -5.52 21.38
N PRO A 211 11.06 -4.83 20.57
CA PRO A 211 12.52 -5.00 20.59
C PRO A 211 13.14 -4.54 21.91
N PHE A 212 12.55 -3.52 22.53
CA PHE A 212 12.97 -2.94 23.80
C PHE A 212 11.84 -3.06 24.82
N ARG A 213 12.21 -3.37 26.07
CA ARG A 213 11.26 -3.50 27.19
C ARG A 213 11.88 -2.87 28.43
N ALA A 214 11.13 -1.96 29.03
CA ALA A 214 11.58 -1.20 30.18
C ALA A 214 10.43 -0.96 31.14
N HIS A 215 10.75 -0.78 32.43
CA HIS A 215 9.76 -0.56 33.49
C HIS A 215 9.30 0.89 33.59
N ASN A 216 10.04 1.82 33.00
CA ASN A 216 9.71 3.24 32.96
C ASN A 216 10.19 3.87 31.64
N SER A 217 9.74 5.10 31.36
CA SER A 217 10.04 5.79 30.11
C SER A 217 11.51 6.16 29.95
N TYR A 218 12.24 6.46 31.04
CA TYR A 218 13.66 6.80 30.97
C TYR A 218 14.51 5.61 30.52
N ASP A 219 14.26 4.44 31.11
CA ASP A 219 14.92 3.19 30.72
C ASP A 219 14.57 2.79 29.27
N MET A 220 13.32 3.06 28.84
CA MET A 220 12.92 2.84 27.45
C MET A 220 13.71 3.73 26.49
N ILE A 221 13.80 5.03 26.79
CA ILE A 221 14.59 5.98 26.00
C ILE A 221 16.07 5.56 25.97
N TYR A 222 16.63 5.14 27.12
CA TYR A 222 18.01 4.66 27.17
C TYR A 222 18.24 3.46 26.24
N GLN A 223 17.32 2.49 26.24
CA GLN A 223 17.40 1.33 25.33
C GLN A 223 17.24 1.74 23.86
N ILE A 224 16.30 2.63 23.56
CA ILE A 224 16.13 3.17 22.21
C ILE A 224 17.41 3.83 21.71
N ILE A 225 18.17 4.52 22.58
CA ILE A 225 19.39 5.22 22.18
C ILE A 225 20.61 4.27 22.11
N ASN A 226 20.74 3.34 23.05
CA ASN A 226 22.02 2.66 23.32
C ASN A 226 21.99 1.13 23.17
N ALA A 227 20.82 0.49 23.20
CA ALA A 227 20.72 -0.96 23.19
C ALA A 227 20.49 -1.52 21.78
N GLU A 228 21.08 -2.68 21.53
CA GLU A 228 20.85 -3.46 20.31
C GLU A 228 19.71 -4.46 20.51
N PRO A 229 18.75 -4.55 19.57
CA PRO A 229 17.65 -5.50 19.67
C PRO A 229 18.12 -6.93 19.39
N ARG A 230 17.49 -7.91 20.03
CA ARG A 230 17.74 -9.33 19.68
C ARG A 230 17.21 -9.62 18.29
N LYS A 231 17.96 -10.33 17.43
CA LYS A 231 17.48 -10.72 16.10
C LYS A 231 16.13 -11.45 16.16
N PRO A 232 15.13 -11.08 15.33
CA PRO A 232 13.84 -11.78 15.29
C PRO A 232 13.95 -13.31 15.21
N SER A 233 14.87 -13.85 14.40
CA SER A 233 15.10 -15.30 14.26
C SER A 233 15.48 -16.03 15.55
N THR A 234 16.02 -15.31 16.55
CA THR A 234 16.32 -15.88 17.87
C THR A 234 15.08 -16.14 18.71
N LEU A 235 13.96 -15.49 18.36
CA LEU A 235 12.66 -15.63 19.03
C LEU A 235 11.70 -16.52 18.22
N ARG A 236 11.76 -16.47 16.89
CA ARG A 236 10.97 -17.30 15.97
C ARG A 236 11.88 -17.86 14.87
N LYS A 237 12.26 -19.14 14.99
CA LYS A 237 13.29 -19.80 14.15
C LYS A 237 12.96 -19.84 12.65
N GLU A 238 11.69 -19.77 12.29
CA GLU A 238 11.20 -19.77 10.90
C GLU A 238 11.60 -18.49 10.14
N ILE A 239 11.94 -17.42 10.85
CA ILE A 239 12.28 -16.12 10.23
C ILE A 239 13.62 -16.23 9.49
N PRO A 240 13.67 -15.92 8.19
CA PRO A 240 14.92 -15.97 7.43
C PRO A 240 15.88 -14.84 7.77
N ALA A 241 17.16 -15.10 7.56
CA ALA A 241 18.23 -14.13 7.83
C ALA A 241 18.07 -12.81 7.05
N ALA A 242 17.41 -12.84 5.88
CA ALA A 242 17.07 -11.64 5.12
C ALA A 242 16.15 -10.70 5.91
N LEU A 243 15.12 -11.22 6.58
CA LEU A 243 14.21 -10.40 7.39
C LEU A 243 14.89 -9.87 8.65
N ASP A 244 15.79 -10.64 9.26
CA ASP A 244 16.65 -10.14 10.35
C ASP A 244 17.48 -8.93 9.90
N ALA A 245 18.10 -9.01 8.72
CA ALA A 245 18.94 -7.94 8.17
C ALA A 245 18.12 -6.68 7.86
N ILE A 246 16.94 -6.85 7.27
CA ILE A 246 16.01 -5.75 6.96
C ILE A 246 15.57 -5.03 8.25
N VAL A 247 15.13 -5.78 9.26
CA VAL A 247 14.71 -5.21 10.55
C VAL A 247 15.88 -4.49 11.23
N ALA A 248 17.08 -5.08 11.21
CA ALA A 248 18.26 -4.45 11.79
C ALA A 248 18.65 -3.15 11.07
N ARG A 249 18.59 -3.12 9.73
CA ARG A 249 18.89 -1.93 8.93
C ARG A 249 17.84 -0.84 9.14
N ALA A 250 16.55 -1.18 9.12
CA ALA A 250 15.47 -0.23 9.40
C ALA A 250 15.56 0.36 10.82
N MET A 251 15.92 -0.44 11.81
CA MET A 251 16.08 0.00 13.20
C MET A 251 17.48 0.50 13.55
N SER A 252 18.33 0.80 12.57
CA SER A 252 19.67 1.29 12.85
C SER A 252 19.64 2.60 13.65
N LYS A 253 20.48 2.67 14.68
CA LYS A 253 20.60 3.87 15.54
C LYS A 253 21.27 5.04 14.83
N ARG A 254 22.14 4.73 13.86
CA ARG A 254 22.82 5.67 13.00
C ARG A 254 21.99 5.88 11.75
N VAL A 255 21.59 7.12 11.51
CA VAL A 255 20.75 7.51 10.37
C VAL A 255 21.43 7.13 9.05
N GLU A 256 22.73 7.38 8.93
CA GLU A 256 23.54 7.03 7.76
C GLU A 256 23.65 5.52 7.47
N SER A 257 23.31 4.67 8.44
CA SER A 257 23.28 3.21 8.29
C SER A 257 21.86 2.67 8.14
N ARG A 258 20.83 3.53 8.21
CA ARG A 258 19.43 3.20 8.00
C ARG A 258 19.10 3.24 6.50
N TYR A 259 17.94 2.73 6.12
CA TYR A 259 17.44 2.97 4.76
C TYR A 259 17.27 4.47 4.54
N PRO A 260 17.89 5.06 3.51
CA PRO A 260 17.78 6.50 3.24
C PRO A 260 16.42 6.86 2.66
N THR A 261 15.74 5.91 2.01
CA THR A 261 14.46 6.12 1.32
C THR A 261 13.51 4.94 1.52
N TRP A 262 12.21 5.19 1.34
CA TRP A 262 11.18 4.15 1.35
C TRP A 262 11.35 3.13 0.22
N GLN A 263 11.83 3.56 -0.95
CA GLN A 263 12.03 2.69 -2.11
C GLN A 263 13.09 1.62 -1.83
N GLU A 264 14.20 1.97 -1.16
CA GLU A 264 15.22 0.98 -0.79
C GLU A 264 14.69 -0.04 0.23
N PHE A 265 13.90 0.42 1.21
CA PHE A 265 13.28 -0.49 2.19
C PHE A 265 12.27 -1.42 1.49
N ALA A 266 11.42 -0.88 0.61
CA ALA A 266 10.47 -1.66 -0.18
C ALA A 266 11.17 -2.69 -1.08
N HIS A 267 12.30 -2.32 -1.68
CA HIS A 267 13.09 -3.19 -2.54
C HIS A 267 13.64 -4.41 -1.78
N ASP A 268 14.27 -4.20 -0.62
CA ASP A 268 14.80 -5.32 0.16
C ASP A 268 13.68 -6.25 0.66
N LEU A 269 12.51 -5.71 1.03
CA LEU A 269 11.33 -6.50 1.37
C LEU A 269 10.87 -7.38 0.20
N ALA A 270 10.78 -6.81 -1.00
CA ALA A 270 10.40 -7.54 -2.21
C ALA A 270 11.40 -8.65 -2.55
N GLN A 271 12.70 -8.39 -2.41
CA GLN A 271 13.74 -9.42 -2.61
C GLN A 271 13.66 -10.54 -1.58
N ALA A 272 13.47 -10.20 -0.30
CA ALA A 272 13.35 -11.20 0.76
C ALA A 272 12.13 -12.10 0.58
N PHE A 273 11.05 -11.59 -0.01
CA PHE A 273 9.84 -12.34 -0.36
C PHE A 273 10.08 -13.29 -1.54
N ARG A 274 10.69 -12.81 -2.63
CA ARG A 274 11.01 -13.63 -3.81
C ARG A 274 11.95 -14.79 -3.50
N ALA A 275 12.93 -14.58 -2.63
CA ALA A 275 13.90 -15.62 -2.26
C ALA A 275 13.28 -16.77 -1.44
N GLN A 276 12.11 -16.58 -0.84
CA GLN A 276 11.44 -17.56 0.02
C GLN A 276 10.36 -18.37 -0.70
N GLN A 277 9.92 -17.96 -1.89
CA GLN A 277 8.94 -18.72 -2.66
C GLN A 277 9.61 -19.78 -3.54
N PRO A 278 9.29 -21.08 -3.37
CA PRO A 278 9.36 -22.01 -4.48
C PRO A 278 8.38 -21.52 -5.56
N LYS A 279 8.68 -21.74 -6.85
CA LYS A 279 7.74 -21.45 -7.96
C LYS A 279 6.38 -22.11 -7.68
N VAL A 280 5.38 -21.37 -7.18
CA VAL A 280 4.03 -21.89 -6.87
C VAL A 280 2.95 -21.12 -7.65
N SER A 281 1.77 -21.74 -7.75
CA SER A 281 0.57 -21.50 -8.56
C SER A 281 0.05 -20.05 -8.60
N VAL A 282 -0.44 -19.65 -9.79
CA VAL A 282 -0.85 -18.27 -10.15
C VAL A 282 -2.09 -17.77 -9.40
N GLU A 283 -2.85 -18.65 -8.76
CA GLU A 283 -4.12 -18.29 -8.12
C GLU A 283 -3.94 -17.54 -6.79
N ASN A 284 -2.77 -17.61 -6.14
CA ASN A 284 -2.46 -16.91 -4.89
C ASN A 284 -1.23 -15.99 -5.01
N MET A 285 -1.14 -15.25 -6.12
CA MET A 285 -0.05 -14.30 -6.33
C MET A 285 -0.27 -13.04 -5.49
N ALA A 286 0.70 -12.67 -4.65
CA ALA A 286 0.61 -11.46 -3.84
C ALA A 286 0.65 -10.21 -4.74
N ASP A 287 -0.07 -9.15 -4.37
CA ASP A 287 -0.23 -7.98 -5.24
C ASP A 287 1.09 -7.26 -5.55
N LEU A 288 2.10 -7.40 -4.68
CA LEU A 288 3.47 -6.95 -4.93
C LEU A 288 4.13 -7.68 -6.10
N GLU A 289 3.96 -9.00 -6.17
CA GLU A 289 4.54 -9.80 -7.25
C GLU A 289 3.87 -9.45 -8.59
N LYS A 290 2.55 -9.22 -8.56
CA LYS A 290 1.79 -8.71 -9.72
C LYS A 290 2.32 -7.34 -10.17
N PHE A 291 2.52 -6.42 -9.24
CA PHE A 291 3.05 -5.08 -9.51
C PHE A 291 4.42 -5.14 -10.19
N ASP A 292 5.35 -5.90 -9.61
CA ASP A 292 6.71 -6.00 -10.12
C ASP A 292 6.77 -6.57 -11.55
N ILE A 293 5.90 -7.56 -11.83
CA ILE A 293 5.78 -8.15 -13.16
C ILE A 293 5.27 -7.11 -14.16
N LEU A 294 4.17 -6.41 -13.84
CA LEU A 294 3.64 -5.37 -14.72
C LEU A 294 4.66 -4.26 -14.94
N ARG A 295 5.32 -3.79 -13.88
CA ARG A 295 6.35 -2.75 -13.95
C ARG A 295 7.53 -3.12 -14.84
N SER A 296 7.82 -4.42 -14.97
CA SER A 296 8.91 -4.95 -15.80
C SER A 296 8.61 -4.95 -17.31
N PHE A 297 7.34 -4.85 -17.71
CA PHE A 297 6.99 -4.84 -19.12
C PHE A 297 7.21 -3.47 -19.74
N ALA A 298 7.74 -3.48 -20.97
CA ALA A 298 7.92 -2.26 -21.77
C ALA A 298 6.62 -1.47 -21.97
N PHE A 299 5.48 -2.16 -21.99
CA PHE A 299 4.16 -1.54 -22.09
C PHE A 299 3.89 -0.51 -20.97
N PHE A 300 4.40 -0.76 -19.77
CA PHE A 300 4.20 0.08 -18.58
C PHE A 300 5.38 1.02 -18.30
N ALA A 301 6.29 1.23 -19.26
CA ALA A 301 7.48 2.04 -19.06
C ALA A 301 7.17 3.48 -18.61
N ASP A 302 6.12 4.07 -19.18
CA ASP A 302 5.69 5.45 -18.93
C ASP A 302 4.63 5.57 -17.82
N PHE A 303 4.22 4.45 -17.20
CA PHE A 303 3.23 4.45 -16.14
C PHE A 303 3.89 4.82 -14.80
N ALA A 304 3.25 5.70 -14.03
CA ALA A 304 3.60 5.92 -12.65
C ALA A 304 3.23 4.70 -11.79
N ASP A 305 3.96 4.48 -10.71
CA ASP A 305 3.70 3.33 -9.83
C ASP A 305 2.26 3.27 -9.33
N VAL A 306 1.64 4.43 -9.03
CA VAL A 306 0.23 4.51 -8.59
C VAL A 306 -0.73 3.96 -9.65
N GLU A 307 -0.43 4.18 -10.93
CA GLU A 307 -1.24 3.69 -12.04
C GLU A 307 -1.09 2.18 -12.18
N ILE A 308 0.13 1.65 -12.01
CA ILE A 308 0.38 0.19 -12.06
C ILE A 308 -0.33 -0.51 -10.89
N TRP A 309 -0.35 0.08 -9.70
CA TRP A 309 -1.13 -0.43 -8.57
C TRP A 309 -2.63 -0.44 -8.86
N GLU A 310 -3.13 0.59 -9.53
CA GLU A 310 -4.51 0.61 -10.01
C GLU A 310 -4.78 -0.59 -10.93
N VAL A 311 -3.89 -0.84 -11.90
CA VAL A 311 -3.97 -2.00 -12.82
C VAL A 311 -3.98 -3.32 -12.06
N VAL A 312 -3.10 -3.50 -11.07
CA VAL A 312 -3.10 -4.70 -10.23
C VAL A 312 -4.47 -4.93 -9.62
N GLY A 313 -5.10 -3.88 -9.08
CA GLY A 313 -6.40 -3.94 -8.41
C GLY A 313 -7.58 -4.36 -9.29
N PHE A 314 -7.55 -4.09 -10.60
CA PHE A 314 -8.63 -4.47 -11.53
C PHE A 314 -8.24 -5.56 -12.53
N SER A 315 -7.08 -6.20 -12.36
CA SER A 315 -6.56 -7.25 -13.24
C SER A 315 -6.88 -8.67 -12.75
N GLU A 316 -7.19 -9.58 -13.68
CA GLU A 316 -7.41 -10.99 -13.40
C GLU A 316 -6.19 -11.82 -13.80
N TRP A 317 -5.63 -12.60 -12.86
CA TRP A 317 -4.43 -13.41 -13.09
C TRP A 317 -4.81 -14.88 -13.24
N SER A 318 -4.32 -15.54 -14.28
CA SER A 318 -4.69 -16.93 -14.57
C SER A 318 -3.56 -17.73 -15.21
N ARG A 319 -3.68 -19.05 -15.17
CA ARG A 319 -2.75 -19.99 -15.83
C ARG A 319 -3.47 -20.79 -16.89
N ALA A 320 -2.82 -21.01 -18.03
CA ALA A 320 -3.34 -21.79 -19.14
C ALA A 320 -2.40 -22.98 -19.42
N SER A 321 -2.95 -24.19 -19.40
CA SER A 321 -2.21 -25.39 -19.80
C SER A 321 -1.96 -25.41 -21.30
N PRO A 322 -0.90 -26.10 -21.78
CA PRO A 322 -0.64 -26.28 -23.21
C PRO A 322 -1.89 -26.76 -23.97
N GLY A 323 -2.19 -26.14 -25.10
CA GLY A 323 -3.37 -26.42 -25.94
C GLY A 323 -4.64 -25.65 -25.55
N THR A 324 -4.63 -24.88 -24.46
CA THR A 324 -5.78 -24.05 -24.06
C THR A 324 -5.92 -22.86 -25.00
N ALA A 325 -7.10 -22.70 -25.60
CA ALA A 325 -7.46 -21.52 -26.39
C ALA A 325 -7.88 -20.38 -25.46
N ILE A 326 -7.09 -19.30 -25.45
CA ILE A 326 -7.28 -18.11 -24.63
C ILE A 326 -8.23 -17.13 -25.33
N ILE A 327 -8.05 -17.00 -26.65
CA ILE A 327 -8.90 -16.21 -27.54
C ILE A 327 -9.29 -17.12 -28.70
N ARG A 328 -10.55 -17.08 -29.13
CA ARG A 328 -11.02 -17.79 -30.32
C ARG A 328 -11.40 -16.81 -31.43
N ASP A 329 -11.10 -17.18 -32.66
CA ASP A 329 -11.49 -16.41 -33.85
C ASP A 329 -13.01 -16.28 -33.93
N GLY A 330 -13.51 -15.08 -34.24
CA GLY A 330 -14.93 -14.78 -34.35
C GLY A 330 -15.66 -14.42 -33.05
N ASP A 331 -15.07 -14.67 -31.88
CA ASP A 331 -15.67 -14.31 -30.58
C ASP A 331 -15.77 -12.78 -30.39
N LEU A 332 -16.66 -12.32 -29.52
CA LEU A 332 -16.69 -10.92 -29.09
C LEU A 332 -15.53 -10.65 -28.12
N GLY A 333 -14.78 -9.57 -28.35
CA GLY A 333 -13.64 -9.23 -27.50
C GLY A 333 -13.95 -8.16 -26.46
N GLU A 334 -14.23 -8.60 -25.23
CA GLU A 334 -14.51 -7.72 -24.07
C GLU A 334 -13.29 -7.51 -23.16
N PHE A 335 -12.12 -8.01 -23.54
CA PHE A 335 -10.90 -7.98 -22.73
C PHE A 335 -9.64 -8.03 -23.60
N PHE A 336 -8.51 -7.70 -23.00
CA PHE A 336 -7.18 -7.93 -23.56
C PHE A 336 -6.28 -8.56 -22.49
N CYS A 337 -5.14 -9.09 -22.90
CA CYS A 337 -4.24 -9.82 -22.00
C CYS A 337 -2.77 -9.44 -22.19
N PHE A 338 -1.97 -9.72 -21.17
CA PHE A 338 -0.51 -9.75 -21.23
C PHE A 338 -0.01 -11.17 -20.95
N LEU A 339 1.02 -11.59 -21.68
CA LEU A 339 1.73 -12.85 -21.41
C LEU A 339 2.83 -12.63 -20.37
N VAL A 340 2.70 -13.26 -19.21
CA VAL A 340 3.66 -13.12 -18.09
C VAL A 340 4.79 -14.14 -18.18
N GLU A 341 4.46 -15.36 -18.58
CA GLU A 341 5.40 -16.47 -18.71
C GLU A 341 4.82 -17.46 -19.71
N GLY A 342 5.68 -18.11 -20.49
CA GLY A 342 5.27 -19.10 -21.49
C GLY A 342 5.28 -18.55 -22.92
N GLU A 343 4.74 -19.34 -23.83
CA GLU A 343 4.68 -19.04 -25.26
C GLU A 343 3.27 -19.32 -25.78
N LEU A 344 2.74 -18.40 -26.58
CA LEU A 344 1.45 -18.56 -27.25
C LEU A 344 1.66 -18.56 -28.76
N LYS A 345 0.80 -19.27 -29.48
CA LYS A 345 0.73 -19.21 -30.94
C LYS A 345 -0.54 -18.51 -31.38
N VAL A 346 -0.40 -17.63 -32.37
CA VAL A 346 -1.53 -16.97 -33.05
C VAL A 346 -1.86 -17.77 -34.30
N LEU A 347 -3.09 -18.27 -34.41
CA LEU A 347 -3.54 -19.06 -35.56
C LEU A 347 -4.68 -18.38 -36.30
N LYS A 348 -4.71 -18.55 -37.61
CA LYS A 348 -5.87 -18.21 -38.44
C LYS A 348 -6.09 -19.27 -39.49
N ASN A 349 -7.29 -19.84 -39.55
CA ASN A 349 -7.62 -20.95 -40.45
C ASN A 349 -6.61 -22.12 -40.35
N GLY A 350 -6.07 -22.39 -39.15
CA GLY A 350 -5.07 -23.44 -38.91
C GLY A 350 -3.62 -23.07 -39.28
N LEU A 351 -3.37 -21.90 -39.86
CA LEU A 351 -2.02 -21.40 -40.16
C LEU A 351 -1.48 -20.59 -38.97
N ILE A 352 -0.23 -20.82 -38.60
CA ILE A 352 0.46 -20.03 -37.57
C ILE A 352 0.86 -18.69 -38.20
N LEU A 353 0.32 -17.60 -37.66
CA LEU A 353 0.63 -16.24 -38.11
C LEU A 353 1.78 -15.61 -37.31
N ASP A 354 1.84 -15.91 -36.02
CA ASP A 354 2.85 -15.35 -35.12
C ASP A 354 3.02 -16.20 -33.86
N MET A 355 4.11 -15.92 -33.14
CA MET A 355 4.41 -16.48 -31.82
C MET A 355 4.52 -15.33 -30.82
N LEU A 356 3.73 -15.39 -29.74
CA LEU A 356 3.78 -14.40 -28.67
C LEU A 356 4.68 -14.88 -27.53
N THR A 357 5.47 -13.95 -27.01
CA THR A 357 6.47 -14.15 -25.96
C THR A 357 6.20 -13.26 -24.75
N THR A 358 6.90 -13.52 -23.65
CA THR A 358 6.73 -12.81 -22.37
C THR A 358 6.79 -11.29 -22.53
N GLY A 359 5.85 -10.60 -21.91
CA GLY A 359 5.71 -9.13 -21.93
C GLY A 359 4.80 -8.60 -23.04
N GLU A 360 4.41 -9.43 -24.01
CA GLU A 360 3.56 -8.97 -25.12
C GLU A 360 2.09 -8.82 -24.72
N CYS A 361 1.49 -7.73 -25.21
CA CYS A 361 0.07 -7.42 -25.09
C CYS A 361 -0.71 -8.00 -26.27
N PHE A 362 -1.86 -8.62 -26.05
CA PHE A 362 -2.67 -9.20 -27.12
C PHE A 362 -4.17 -9.09 -26.86
N GLY A 363 -4.95 -9.06 -27.95
CA GLY A 363 -6.40 -8.90 -27.91
C GLY A 363 -6.86 -7.45 -27.70
N GLU A 364 -5.93 -6.49 -27.71
CA GLU A 364 -6.14 -5.06 -27.53
C GLU A 364 -7.05 -4.46 -28.61
N MET A 365 -6.98 -4.94 -29.84
CA MET A 365 -7.77 -4.43 -30.98
C MET A 365 -9.28 -4.50 -30.73
N ALA A 366 -9.75 -5.52 -30.00
CA ALA A 366 -11.17 -5.65 -29.71
C ALA A 366 -11.68 -4.65 -28.67
N VAL A 367 -10.78 -4.11 -27.86
CA VAL A 367 -11.07 -3.12 -26.82
C VAL A 367 -10.97 -1.69 -27.36
N ILE A 368 -10.01 -1.42 -28.26
CA ILE A 368 -9.76 -0.09 -28.85
C ILE A 368 -10.71 0.21 -30.03
N GLY A 369 -11.20 -0.82 -30.72
CA GLY A 369 -12.05 -0.67 -31.90
C GLY A 369 -13.37 0.06 -31.64
N LYS A 370 -13.75 1.00 -32.52
CA LYS A 370 -15.02 1.75 -32.45
C LYS A 370 -16.27 0.91 -32.81
N SER A 371 -16.07 -0.29 -33.38
CA SER A 371 -17.12 -1.21 -33.84
C SER A 371 -17.11 -2.47 -32.96
N THR A 372 -18.18 -3.27 -32.93
CA THR A 372 -18.15 -4.63 -32.36
C THR A 372 -17.11 -5.48 -33.07
N CYS A 373 -15.87 -5.44 -32.58
CA CYS A 373 -14.73 -6.13 -33.15
C CYS A 373 -14.75 -7.57 -32.67
N ARG A 374 -15.12 -8.46 -33.60
CA ARG A 374 -14.84 -9.88 -33.42
C ARG A 374 -13.34 -10.10 -33.40
N ARG A 375 -12.90 -11.09 -32.62
CA ARG A 375 -11.51 -11.57 -32.63
C ARG A 375 -11.16 -12.02 -34.05
N ALA A 376 -9.91 -11.80 -34.45
CA ALA A 376 -9.46 -12.00 -35.83
C ALA A 376 -8.60 -13.26 -36.05
N ALA A 377 -8.24 -13.93 -34.95
CA ALA A 377 -7.36 -15.08 -34.88
C ALA A 377 -7.57 -15.81 -33.54
N ASP A 378 -7.26 -17.11 -33.53
CA ASP A 378 -7.15 -17.91 -32.32
C ASP A 378 -5.81 -17.62 -31.63
N ILE A 379 -5.80 -17.59 -30.30
CA ILE A 379 -4.58 -17.55 -29.50
C ILE A 379 -4.58 -18.76 -28.58
N VAL A 380 -3.60 -19.63 -28.75
CA VAL A 380 -3.53 -20.92 -28.07
C VAL A 380 -2.19 -21.02 -27.34
N ALA A 381 -2.23 -21.46 -26.08
CA ALA A 381 -1.03 -21.73 -25.29
C ALA A 381 -0.22 -22.88 -25.90
N LEU A 382 1.05 -22.63 -26.21
CA LEU A 382 1.98 -23.67 -26.66
C LEU A 382 2.64 -24.36 -25.46
N THR A 383 3.04 -23.57 -24.47
CA THR A 383 3.59 -24.04 -23.20
C THR A 383 2.62 -23.69 -22.05
N GLU A 384 2.99 -24.06 -20.82
CA GLU A 384 2.25 -23.58 -19.65
C GLU A 384 2.41 -22.06 -19.56
N ALA A 385 1.30 -21.33 -19.69
CA ALA A 385 1.30 -19.89 -19.83
C ALA A 385 0.67 -19.20 -18.63
N LYS A 386 1.28 -18.12 -18.15
CA LYS A 386 0.73 -17.21 -17.14
C LYS A 386 0.22 -15.95 -17.80
N LEU A 387 -0.98 -15.51 -17.44
CA LEU A 387 -1.69 -14.45 -18.14
C LEU A 387 -2.23 -13.42 -17.15
N VAL A 388 -2.13 -12.15 -17.53
CA VAL A 388 -2.91 -11.06 -16.93
C VAL A 388 -4.02 -10.69 -17.89
N ARG A 389 -5.26 -10.66 -17.42
CA ARG A 389 -6.45 -10.27 -18.19
C ARG A 389 -7.01 -8.97 -17.66
N ILE A 390 -7.35 -8.06 -18.56
CA ILE A 390 -7.98 -6.78 -18.23
C ILE A 390 -9.25 -6.62 -19.06
N GLY A 391 -10.37 -6.40 -18.39
CA GLY A 391 -11.66 -6.18 -19.02
C GLY A 391 -11.82 -4.77 -19.56
N LYS A 392 -12.57 -4.62 -20.65
CA LYS A 392 -12.90 -3.31 -21.25
C LYS A 392 -13.59 -2.37 -20.27
N ASN A 393 -14.58 -2.87 -19.52
CA ASN A 393 -15.31 -2.06 -18.55
C ASN A 393 -14.43 -1.63 -17.37
N ALA A 394 -13.50 -2.50 -16.93
CA ALA A 394 -12.54 -2.18 -15.88
C ALA A 394 -11.60 -1.04 -16.32
N LEU A 395 -11.07 -1.11 -17.55
CA LEU A 395 -10.26 -0.03 -18.13
C LEU A 395 -11.05 1.28 -18.32
N GLN A 396 -12.35 1.20 -18.63
CA GLN A 396 -13.19 2.40 -18.73
C GLN A 396 -13.46 3.05 -17.37
N ALA A 397 -13.51 2.26 -16.30
CA ALA A 397 -13.73 2.74 -14.93
C ALA A 397 -12.45 3.25 -14.24
N SER A 398 -11.26 3.01 -14.81
CA SER A 398 -9.99 3.47 -14.25
C SER A 398 -9.83 4.99 -14.29
N SER A 399 -8.81 5.50 -13.62
CA SER A 399 -8.41 6.90 -13.65
C SER A 399 -8.14 7.41 -15.07
N GLU A 400 -8.36 8.70 -15.29
CA GLU A 400 -8.16 9.33 -16.60
C GLU A 400 -6.70 9.22 -17.08
N THR A 401 -5.74 9.36 -16.16
CA THR A 401 -4.30 9.24 -16.45
C THR A 401 -3.94 7.81 -16.85
N CYS A 402 -4.35 6.82 -16.05
CA CYS A 402 -4.07 5.42 -16.33
C CYS A 402 -4.67 5.02 -17.69
N ARG A 403 -5.92 5.41 -17.94
CA ARG A 403 -6.59 5.14 -19.21
C ARG A 403 -5.91 5.82 -20.39
N ALA A 404 -5.42 7.05 -20.24
CA ALA A 404 -4.68 7.75 -21.29
C ALA A 404 -3.36 7.04 -21.63
N HIS A 405 -2.59 6.62 -20.62
CA HIS A 405 -1.35 5.86 -20.81
C HIS A 405 -1.61 4.49 -21.47
N PHE A 406 -2.70 3.80 -21.13
CA PHE A 406 -3.10 2.58 -21.85
C PHE A 406 -3.30 2.83 -23.34
N TYR A 407 -4.06 3.86 -23.72
CA TYR A 407 -4.29 4.18 -25.13
C TYR A 407 -3.01 4.60 -25.85
N GLN A 408 -2.12 5.32 -25.19
CA GLN A 408 -0.82 5.70 -25.74
C GLN A 408 0.06 4.46 -25.99
N SER A 409 0.17 3.56 -25.00
CA SER A 409 0.94 2.32 -25.15
C SER A 409 0.34 1.37 -26.20
N PHE A 410 -0.99 1.31 -26.31
CA PHE A 410 -1.63 0.56 -27.39
C PHE A 410 -1.27 1.08 -28.79
N LEU A 411 -1.23 2.41 -28.97
CA LEU A 411 -0.81 3.00 -30.24
C LEU A 411 0.63 2.64 -30.58
N ALA A 412 1.53 2.61 -29.58
CA ALA A 412 2.90 2.18 -29.77
C ALA A 412 2.99 0.72 -30.23
N VAL A 413 2.30 -0.20 -29.53
CA VAL A 413 2.25 -1.64 -29.89
C VAL A 413 1.69 -1.85 -31.30
N LEU A 414 0.60 -1.18 -31.65
CA LEU A 414 -0.02 -1.30 -32.97
C LEU A 414 0.87 -0.74 -34.07
N SER A 415 1.56 0.38 -33.81
CA SER A 415 2.52 0.98 -34.75
C SER A 415 3.69 0.03 -35.03
N GLU A 416 4.24 -0.60 -33.99
CA GLU A 416 5.33 -1.58 -34.13
C GLU A 416 4.88 -2.81 -34.93
N ARG A 417 3.72 -3.38 -34.60
CA ARG A 417 3.14 -4.52 -35.34
C ARG A 417 2.88 -4.20 -36.80
N LEU A 418 2.35 -3.01 -37.10
CA LEU A 418 2.10 -2.58 -38.47
C LEU A 418 3.41 -2.42 -39.26
N SER A 419 4.45 -1.87 -38.62
CA SER A 419 5.78 -1.76 -39.20
C SER A 419 6.38 -3.13 -39.52
N LEU A 420 6.29 -4.08 -38.59
CA LEU A 420 6.73 -5.47 -38.79
C LEU A 420 5.96 -6.17 -39.92
N ALA A 421 4.63 -6.00 -39.97
CA ALA A 421 3.80 -6.57 -41.03
C ALA A 421 4.15 -5.99 -42.40
N ASN A 422 4.35 -4.67 -42.50
CA ASN A 422 4.76 -4.02 -43.74
C ASN A 422 6.14 -4.50 -44.21
N ASN A 423 7.10 -4.67 -43.31
CA ASN A 423 8.42 -5.21 -43.65
C ASN A 423 8.31 -6.65 -44.18
N ARG A 424 7.47 -7.49 -43.55
CA ARG A 424 7.22 -8.86 -44.04
C ARG A 424 6.62 -8.86 -45.45
N LEU A 425 5.74 -7.92 -45.77
CA LEU A 425 5.11 -7.79 -47.10
C LEU A 425 6.09 -7.33 -48.20
N VAL A 426 7.13 -6.56 -47.86
CA VAL A 426 8.16 -6.11 -48.81
C VAL A 426 9.21 -7.19 -49.08
N THR A 427 9.24 -8.25 -48.26
CA THR A 427 10.22 -9.35 -48.37
C THR A 427 9.69 -10.54 -49.21
N PHE A 428 8.43 -10.49 -49.63
CA PHE A 428 7.84 -11.35 -50.66
C PHE A 428 7.72 -10.57 -51.98
#